data_AF-A0A672GUJ3-F1
#
_entry.id   AF-A0A672GUJ3-F1
#
_cell.length_a   1.000
_cell.length_b   1.000
_cell.length_c   1.000
_cell.angle_alpha   90.00
_cell.angle_beta   90.00
_cell.angle_gamma   90.00
#
_symmetry.space_group_name_H-M   'P 1'
#
loop_
_entity.id
_entity.type
_entity.pdbx_description
1 polymer ?
#
loop_
_entity_poly.entity_id
_entity_poly.type
_entity_poly.pdbx_seq_one_letter_code
_entity_poly.pdbx_strand_id
1 'polypeptide(L)'
;MRGTSTGKQTSTSTGSISFTMEEEEAPVDGEVETPSAETYAAEAYAAEAMAADMDPWITFDSRRTPRSEFEGWLETYRPSQVCRFGDEEGRANAVGWIAVYGPTFCPGSGDVSSLQESWEKLLAGSRPVNFQTVKELALNHGVLTGKWLMHLDSGFKVDHAWECVARATVEGKISSVKVSPYNPKSDAKQVICAYNENFTDESEVMRLDSVIRATGVKCPLSYKPDVYSYLGIYRNNRWKMCPTIYESKFDLECVPRRSHIINKVTNLEVT
;
A
#
# COMPACT_ATOMS: atom_id res chain seq x y z
N MET A 1 37.21 95.14 -36.63
CA MET A 1 36.49 94.47 -37.73
C MET A 1 36.88 92.99 -37.72
N ARG A 2 35.87 92.09 -37.63
CA ARG A 2 35.88 90.60 -37.72
C ARG A 2 36.74 89.90 -36.66
N GLY A 3 36.17 89.14 -35.72
CA GLY A 3 35.47 87.85 -35.87
C GLY A 3 36.33 86.84 -35.07
N THR A 4 35.90 85.81 -34.35
CA THR A 4 34.76 84.87 -34.36
C THR A 4 35.05 83.95 -33.15
N SER A 5 34.14 83.62 -32.24
CA SER A 5 33.29 82.42 -32.25
C SER A 5 33.25 81.87 -30.81
N THR A 6 32.07 81.39 -30.43
CA THR A 6 31.57 81.05 -29.10
C THR A 6 31.95 79.64 -28.64
N GLY A 7 32.31 79.50 -27.36
CA GLY A 7 32.18 78.27 -26.57
C GLY A 7 31.24 78.53 -25.39
N LYS A 8 30.17 77.73 -25.25
CA LYS A 8 29.19 77.84 -24.16
C LYS A 8 29.31 76.60 -23.27
N GLN A 9 29.80 76.80 -22.05
CA GLN A 9 29.69 75.88 -20.92
C GLN A 9 28.32 76.06 -20.27
N THR A 10 27.65 74.97 -19.92
CA THR A 10 26.47 74.99 -19.05
C THR A 10 26.68 74.01 -17.91
N SER A 11 26.90 74.58 -16.72
CA SER A 11 26.75 73.95 -15.42
C SER A 11 25.28 73.63 -15.17
N THR A 12 25.01 72.47 -14.56
CA THR A 12 23.67 72.06 -14.13
C THR A 12 23.60 72.04 -12.60
N SER A 13 22.54 72.66 -12.12
CA SER A 13 22.14 72.84 -10.73
C SER A 13 21.25 71.69 -10.27
N THR A 14 21.34 71.45 -8.97
CA THR A 14 20.50 70.72 -8.01
C THR A 14 19.05 70.37 -8.38
N GLY A 15 18.63 69.17 -7.99
CA GLY A 15 17.24 68.78 -7.73
C GLY A 15 17.19 67.62 -6.73
N SER A 16 16.67 67.90 -5.52
CA SER A 16 16.31 66.89 -4.52
C SER A 16 15.24 65.95 -5.05
N ILE A 17 15.38 64.65 -4.81
CA ILE A 17 14.28 63.68 -4.89
C ILE A 17 14.23 62.91 -3.58
N SER A 18 13.03 62.92 -3.03
CA SER A 18 12.54 62.37 -1.78
C SER A 18 12.67 60.85 -1.68
N PHE A 19 12.97 60.41 -0.46
CA PHE A 19 13.03 59.02 -0.02
C PHE A 19 11.61 58.46 0.13
N THR A 20 11.25 57.43 -0.63
CA THR A 20 10.09 56.57 -0.36
C THR A 20 10.62 55.15 -0.13
N MET A 21 10.38 54.61 1.07
CA MET A 21 10.62 53.21 1.38
C MET A 21 9.62 52.38 0.57
N GLU A 22 10.10 51.70 -0.46
CA GLU A 22 9.36 50.62 -1.11
C GLU A 22 9.66 49.34 -0.32
N GLU A 23 8.59 48.68 0.11
CA GLU A 23 8.60 47.41 0.82
C GLU A 23 9.29 46.34 -0.03
N GLU A 24 10.24 45.65 0.59
CA GLU A 24 10.97 44.53 0.01
C GLU A 24 10.00 43.33 -0.07
N GLU A 25 9.33 43.17 -1.22
CA GLU A 25 8.54 42.00 -1.55
C GLU A 25 9.44 40.76 -1.49
N ALA A 26 9.19 39.92 -0.48
CA ALA A 26 9.81 38.62 -0.32
C ALA A 26 9.54 37.74 -1.57
N PRO A 27 10.49 36.89 -1.99
CA PRO A 27 10.25 35.99 -3.11
C PRO A 27 9.12 35.04 -2.73
N VAL A 28 7.99 35.14 -3.46
CA VAL A 28 6.88 34.20 -3.40
C VAL A 28 7.45 32.79 -3.54
N ASP A 29 7.26 32.02 -2.49
CA ASP A 29 7.63 30.62 -2.37
C ASP A 29 7.25 29.88 -3.64
N GLY A 30 8.26 29.21 -4.22
CA GLY A 30 8.04 28.29 -5.32
C GLY A 30 6.95 27.30 -4.93
N GLU A 31 6.02 27.10 -5.86
CA GLU A 31 5.00 26.07 -5.76
C GLU A 31 5.67 24.78 -5.29
N VAL A 32 5.38 24.40 -4.05
CA VAL A 32 5.64 23.04 -3.58
C VAL A 32 4.74 22.19 -4.47
N GLU A 33 5.33 21.67 -5.55
CA GLU A 33 4.72 20.64 -6.37
C GLU A 33 4.28 19.54 -5.42
N THR A 34 2.99 19.53 -5.13
CA THR A 34 2.35 18.37 -4.52
C THR A 34 2.69 17.20 -5.44
N PRO A 35 3.36 16.15 -4.96
CA PRO A 35 3.69 15.04 -5.83
C PRO A 35 2.38 14.52 -6.39
N SER A 36 2.24 14.57 -7.72
CA SER A 36 1.16 13.86 -8.38
C SER A 36 1.21 12.41 -7.91
N ALA A 37 0.05 11.76 -7.82
CA ALA A 37 -0.08 10.38 -7.37
C ALA A 37 0.75 9.35 -8.19
N GLU A 38 1.48 9.79 -9.21
CA GLU A 38 2.18 8.97 -10.18
C GLU A 38 3.63 8.58 -9.81
N THR A 39 4.24 9.14 -8.75
CA THR A 39 5.64 8.76 -8.41
C THR A 39 5.95 8.63 -6.91
N TYR A 40 5.12 7.90 -6.16
CA TYR A 40 5.58 7.43 -4.85
C TYR A 40 6.74 6.43 -5.04
N ALA A 41 7.86 6.72 -4.38
CA ALA A 41 9.01 5.83 -4.30
C ALA A 41 8.63 4.56 -3.50
N ALA A 42 9.24 3.43 -3.82
CA ALA A 42 8.97 2.16 -3.11
C ALA A 42 9.20 2.29 -1.59
N GLU A 43 10.14 3.16 -1.20
CA GLU A 43 10.48 3.51 0.16
C GLU A 43 9.33 4.18 0.91
N ALA A 44 8.53 5.03 0.23
CA ALA A 44 7.37 5.68 0.84
C ALA A 44 6.28 4.65 1.17
N TYR A 45 5.99 3.73 0.26
CA TYR A 45 5.06 2.61 0.52
C TYR A 45 5.55 1.70 1.64
N ALA A 46 6.86 1.43 1.70
CA ALA A 46 7.45 0.65 2.78
C ALA A 46 7.32 1.37 4.14
N ALA A 47 7.58 2.67 4.18
CA ALA A 47 7.44 3.49 5.39
C ALA A 47 5.98 3.55 5.87
N GLU A 48 5.02 3.73 4.96
CA GLU A 48 3.59 3.73 5.28
C GLU A 48 3.14 2.37 5.84
N ALA A 49 3.56 1.28 5.21
CA ALA A 49 3.26 -0.08 5.68
C ALA A 49 3.82 -0.33 7.10
N MET A 50 5.07 0.09 7.36
CA MET A 50 5.67 -0.02 8.69
C MET A 50 4.94 0.84 9.72
N ALA A 51 4.55 2.07 9.37
CA ALA A 51 3.78 2.94 10.27
C ALA A 51 2.41 2.33 10.63
N ALA A 52 1.70 1.76 9.66
CA ALA A 52 0.44 1.05 9.91
C ALA A 52 0.63 -0.19 10.80
N ASP A 53 1.74 -0.91 10.69
CA ASP A 53 2.00 -2.08 11.53
C ASP A 53 2.41 -1.70 12.96
N MET A 54 2.90 -0.48 13.21
CA MET A 54 3.23 0.04 14.55
C MET A 54 2.02 0.59 15.32
N ASP A 55 0.96 1.00 14.64
CA ASP A 55 -0.27 1.49 15.27
C ASP A 55 -1.14 0.33 15.78
N PRO A 56 -2.05 0.58 16.76
CA PRO A 56 -2.97 -0.44 17.26
C PRO A 56 -3.87 -1.03 16.17
N TRP A 57 -4.16 -2.33 16.26
CA TRP A 57 -5.08 -3.01 15.34
C TRP A 57 -6.40 -3.31 16.02
N ILE A 58 -7.50 -3.15 15.28
CA ILE A 58 -8.81 -3.67 15.67
C ILE A 58 -8.86 -5.12 15.23
N THR A 59 -9.02 -6.05 16.17
CA THR A 59 -8.91 -7.49 15.87
C THR A 59 -10.13 -8.27 16.34
N PHE A 60 -10.57 -9.21 15.51
CA PHE A 60 -11.48 -10.29 15.91
C PHE A 60 -10.74 -11.63 15.80
N ASP A 61 -10.47 -12.26 16.94
CA ASP A 61 -9.78 -13.54 16.98
C ASP A 61 -10.79 -14.67 17.25
N SER A 62 -11.15 -15.44 16.23
CA SER A 62 -12.13 -16.53 16.34
C SER A 62 -11.70 -17.65 17.30
N ARG A 63 -10.43 -17.68 17.71
CA ARG A 63 -9.89 -18.63 18.68
C ARG A 63 -10.13 -18.17 20.13
N ARG A 64 -10.46 -16.88 20.33
CA ARG A 64 -10.56 -16.23 21.64
C ARG A 64 -11.90 -15.55 21.88
N THR A 65 -12.60 -15.13 20.82
CA THR A 65 -13.85 -14.40 20.89
C THR A 65 -15.02 -15.28 20.40
N PRO A 66 -16.15 -15.33 21.14
CA PRO A 66 -17.33 -16.08 20.72
C PRO A 66 -17.87 -15.64 19.36
N ARG A 67 -18.24 -16.61 18.51
CA ARG A 67 -18.81 -16.33 17.18
C ARG A 67 -20.08 -15.46 17.22
N SER A 68 -20.85 -15.51 18.30
CA SER A 68 -22.06 -14.70 18.47
C SER A 68 -21.81 -13.18 18.50
N GLU A 69 -20.59 -12.76 18.86
CA GLU A 69 -20.22 -11.34 18.90
C GLU A 69 -19.80 -10.79 17.53
N PHE A 70 -19.57 -11.68 16.55
CA PHE A 70 -18.96 -11.33 15.27
C PHE A 70 -19.80 -10.34 14.44
N GLU A 71 -21.11 -10.51 14.39
CA GLU A 71 -21.98 -9.62 13.60
C GLU A 71 -21.99 -8.20 14.18
N GLY A 72 -22.10 -8.05 15.50
CA GLY A 72 -22.02 -6.75 16.16
C GLY A 72 -20.64 -6.10 16.02
N TRP A 73 -19.57 -6.90 16.01
CA TRP A 73 -18.22 -6.43 15.73
C TRP A 73 -18.07 -5.89 14.30
N LEU A 74 -18.61 -6.59 13.30
CA LEU A 74 -18.59 -6.12 11.90
C LEU A 74 -19.37 -4.81 11.72
N GLU A 75 -20.53 -4.69 12.37
CA GLU A 75 -21.32 -3.46 12.35
C GLU A 75 -20.60 -2.28 13.01
N THR A 76 -19.87 -2.53 14.10
CA THR A 76 -19.12 -1.50 14.83
C THR A 76 -17.88 -1.03 14.08
N TYR A 77 -17.18 -1.94 13.41
CA TYR A 77 -15.86 -1.68 12.82
C TYR A 77 -15.87 -1.80 11.30
N ARG A 78 -16.78 -1.07 10.66
CA ARG A 78 -16.84 -0.97 9.20
C ARG A 78 -15.59 -0.28 8.65
N PRO A 79 -14.84 -0.89 7.72
CA PRO A 79 -13.60 -0.32 7.20
C PRO A 79 -13.77 1.06 6.58
N SER A 80 -14.92 1.34 5.97
CA SER A 80 -15.22 2.67 5.41
C SER A 80 -15.41 3.77 6.46
N GLN A 81 -15.63 3.41 7.73
CA GLN A 81 -15.94 4.34 8.82
C GLN A 81 -14.80 4.45 9.84
N VAL A 82 -14.01 3.39 10.01
CA VAL A 82 -12.82 3.41 10.88
C VAL A 82 -11.74 4.27 10.22
N CYS A 83 -11.39 5.39 10.84
CA CYS A 83 -10.38 6.31 10.32
C CYS A 83 -8.94 5.89 10.69
N ARG A 84 -8.03 5.95 9.73
CA ARG A 84 -6.59 5.66 9.88
C ARG A 84 -5.94 6.45 11.03
N PHE A 85 -6.33 7.71 11.19
CA PHE A 85 -5.69 8.67 12.10
C PHE A 85 -6.51 9.00 13.34
N GLY A 86 -7.62 8.28 13.58
CA GLY A 86 -8.56 8.65 14.64
C GLY A 86 -9.53 9.77 14.22
N ASP A 87 -10.27 10.31 15.19
CA ASP A 87 -11.15 11.47 14.99
C ASP A 87 -10.39 12.78 15.27
N GLU A 88 -10.89 13.89 14.70
CA GLU A 88 -10.26 15.21 14.89
C GLU A 88 -10.32 15.69 16.34
N GLU A 89 -11.30 15.21 17.11
CA GLU A 89 -11.47 15.55 18.53
C GLU A 89 -10.60 14.68 19.47
N GLY A 90 -9.81 13.74 18.93
CA GLY A 90 -8.87 12.91 19.68
C GLY A 90 -9.52 11.89 20.64
N ARG A 91 -10.79 11.55 20.44
CA ARG A 91 -11.51 10.51 21.20
C ARG A 91 -11.28 9.11 20.64
N ALA A 92 -10.91 8.99 19.36
CA ALA A 92 -10.55 7.75 18.71
C ALA A 92 -9.05 7.74 18.37
N ASN A 93 -8.39 6.62 18.67
CA ASN A 93 -6.96 6.43 18.39
C ASN A 93 -6.72 6.11 16.91
N ALA A 94 -5.47 6.31 16.46
CA ALA A 94 -5.02 5.79 15.18
C ALA A 94 -5.19 4.28 15.11
N VAL A 95 -5.58 3.79 13.94
CA VAL A 95 -5.76 2.37 13.67
C VAL A 95 -4.84 1.99 12.53
N GLY A 96 -4.01 0.98 12.74
CA GLY A 96 -3.14 0.43 11.70
C GLY A 96 -3.93 -0.43 10.71
N TRP A 97 -4.63 -1.42 11.25
CA TRP A 97 -5.40 -2.41 10.50
C TRP A 97 -6.64 -2.86 11.26
N ILE A 98 -7.64 -3.30 10.50
CA ILE A 98 -8.75 -4.12 11.02
C ILE A 98 -8.47 -5.55 10.55
N ALA A 99 -8.46 -6.52 11.46
CA ALA A 99 -8.07 -7.90 11.14
C ALA A 99 -9.01 -8.94 11.75
N VAL A 100 -9.20 -10.05 11.04
CA VAL A 100 -9.91 -11.23 11.52
C VAL A 100 -8.98 -12.43 11.41
N TYR A 101 -8.87 -13.17 12.51
CA TYR A 101 -8.12 -14.42 12.58
C TYR A 101 -9.09 -15.60 12.62
N GLY A 102 -8.90 -16.53 11.69
CA GLY A 102 -9.69 -17.76 11.61
C GLY A 102 -9.28 -18.78 12.67
N PRO A 103 -10.07 -19.85 12.87
CA PRO A 103 -9.75 -20.92 13.82
C PRO A 103 -8.44 -21.66 13.47
N THR A 104 -8.07 -21.69 12.18
CA THR A 104 -6.83 -22.32 11.70
C THR A 104 -5.64 -21.36 11.67
N PHE A 105 -5.81 -20.11 12.11
CA PHE A 105 -4.73 -19.14 12.07
C PHE A 105 -3.59 -19.55 13.01
N CYS A 106 -2.40 -19.68 12.43
CA CYS A 106 -1.15 -19.86 13.15
C CYS A 106 -0.22 -18.69 12.76
N PRO A 107 0.32 -17.93 13.72
CA PRO A 107 1.33 -16.93 13.41
C PRO A 107 2.52 -17.61 12.71
N GLY A 108 2.96 -17.04 11.59
CA GLY A 108 4.12 -17.55 10.87
C GLY A 108 5.38 -17.57 11.75
N SER A 109 6.19 -18.62 11.62
CA SER A 109 7.42 -18.81 12.39
C SER A 109 8.69 -18.35 11.65
N GLY A 110 8.54 -17.61 10.56
CA GLY A 110 9.66 -17.21 9.70
C GLY A 110 10.62 -16.23 10.39
N ASP A 111 11.90 -16.36 10.12
CA ASP A 111 12.96 -15.51 10.67
C ASP A 111 13.15 -14.26 9.80
N VAL A 112 12.34 -13.23 10.07
CA VAL A 112 12.38 -11.97 9.32
C VAL A 112 13.70 -11.21 9.55
N SER A 113 14.30 -11.33 10.74
CA SER A 113 15.58 -10.68 11.05
C SER A 113 16.73 -11.28 10.22
N SER A 114 16.87 -12.61 10.21
CA SER A 114 17.89 -13.28 9.38
C SER A 114 17.64 -13.12 7.88
N LEU A 115 16.37 -13.00 7.46
CA LEU A 115 15.99 -12.64 6.10
C LEU A 115 16.56 -11.26 5.72
N GLN A 116 16.41 -10.25 6.56
CA GLN A 116 16.91 -8.89 6.31
C GLN A 116 18.43 -8.86 6.21
N GLU A 117 19.16 -9.56 7.09
CA GLU A 117 20.62 -9.67 7.00
C GLU A 117 21.08 -10.35 5.69
N SER A 118 20.38 -11.41 5.28
CA SER A 118 20.70 -12.13 4.05
C SER A 118 20.38 -11.31 2.80
N TRP A 119 19.35 -10.47 2.89
CA TRP A 119 19.03 -9.49 1.87
C TRP A 119 20.12 -8.43 1.72
N GLU A 120 20.63 -7.86 2.81
CA GLU A 120 21.74 -6.91 2.77
C GLU A 120 23.00 -7.52 2.14
N LYS A 121 23.32 -8.78 2.49
CA LYS A 121 24.41 -9.54 1.86
C LYS A 121 24.18 -9.74 0.36
N LEU A 122 22.94 -10.00 -0.07
CA LEU A 122 22.60 -10.10 -1.50
C LEU A 122 22.82 -8.76 -2.21
N LEU A 123 22.39 -7.64 -1.60
CA LEU A 123 22.54 -6.30 -2.15
C LEU A 123 24.00 -5.83 -2.24
N ALA A 124 24.84 -6.24 -1.28
CA ALA A 124 26.28 -5.95 -1.30
C ALA A 124 27.06 -6.87 -2.26
N GLY A 125 26.46 -7.99 -2.67
CA GLY A 125 27.05 -8.95 -3.59
C GLY A 125 26.83 -8.60 -5.06
N SER A 126 27.32 -9.49 -5.95
CA SER A 126 27.16 -9.35 -7.40
C SER A 126 26.00 -10.14 -7.98
N ARG A 127 25.25 -10.90 -7.17
CA ARG A 127 24.11 -11.68 -7.63
C ARG A 127 22.96 -10.73 -8.03
N PRO A 128 22.26 -10.99 -9.14
CA PRO A 128 21.14 -10.16 -9.55
C PRO A 128 19.98 -10.29 -8.57
N VAL A 129 19.25 -9.19 -8.36
CA VAL A 129 18.00 -9.19 -7.60
C VAL A 129 16.84 -9.49 -8.55
N ASN A 130 16.22 -10.66 -8.40
CA ASN A 130 15.06 -11.09 -9.17
C ASN A 130 14.16 -12.01 -8.33
N PHE A 131 13.05 -12.49 -8.92
CA PHE A 131 12.10 -13.36 -8.21
C PHE A 131 12.77 -14.62 -7.65
N GLN A 132 13.64 -15.27 -8.41
CA GLN A 132 14.25 -16.54 -8.00
C GLN A 132 15.16 -16.34 -6.78
N THR A 133 16.00 -15.30 -6.78
CA THR A 133 16.87 -15.00 -5.63
C THR A 133 16.07 -14.61 -4.39
N VAL A 134 14.97 -13.87 -4.55
CA VAL A 134 14.11 -13.49 -3.41
C VAL A 134 13.30 -14.68 -2.90
N LYS A 135 12.83 -15.58 -3.79
CA LYS A 135 12.18 -16.84 -3.43
C LYS A 135 13.13 -17.74 -2.63
N GLU A 136 14.40 -17.84 -3.04
CA GLU A 136 15.42 -18.58 -2.28
C GLU A 136 15.62 -18.03 -0.87
N LEU A 137 15.70 -16.70 -0.72
CA LEU A 137 15.78 -16.08 0.61
C LEU A 137 14.55 -16.42 1.45
N ALA A 138 13.35 -16.33 0.89
CA ALA A 138 12.11 -16.68 1.59
C ALA A 138 12.12 -18.14 2.08
N LEU A 139 12.54 -19.07 1.22
CA LEU A 139 12.67 -20.50 1.55
C LEU A 139 13.68 -20.75 2.66
N ASN A 140 14.85 -20.12 2.58
CA ASN A 140 15.93 -20.31 3.55
C ASN A 140 15.57 -19.81 4.96
N HIS A 141 14.68 -18.81 5.04
CA HIS A 141 14.29 -18.17 6.30
C HIS A 141 12.87 -18.52 6.76
N GLY A 142 12.17 -19.40 6.05
CA GLY A 142 10.79 -19.79 6.39
C GLY A 142 9.76 -18.65 6.30
N VAL A 143 10.05 -17.59 5.54
CA VAL A 143 9.14 -16.44 5.35
C VAL A 143 8.25 -16.71 4.13
N LEU A 144 7.31 -17.63 4.31
CA LEU A 144 6.56 -18.26 3.21
C LEU A 144 5.13 -17.77 3.04
N THR A 145 4.62 -16.94 3.96
CA THR A 145 3.26 -16.42 3.83
C THR A 145 3.12 -15.51 2.61
N GLY A 146 1.88 -15.40 2.12
CA GLY A 146 1.56 -14.44 1.07
C GLY A 146 0.08 -14.11 1.09
N LYS A 147 -0.30 -13.13 0.27
CA LYS A 147 -1.65 -12.58 0.30
C LYS A 147 -2.20 -12.20 -1.06
N TRP A 148 -3.49 -12.45 -1.25
CA TRP A 148 -4.28 -11.81 -2.28
C TRP A 148 -4.71 -10.42 -1.82
N LEU A 149 -4.49 -9.42 -2.67
CA LEU A 149 -4.83 -8.01 -2.47
C LEU A 149 -6.08 -7.65 -3.28
N MET A 150 -7.06 -7.04 -2.61
CA MET A 150 -8.29 -6.48 -3.20
C MET A 150 -8.28 -4.97 -2.97
N HIS A 151 -8.15 -4.17 -4.04
CA HIS A 151 -8.22 -2.72 -3.94
C HIS A 151 -9.62 -2.22 -4.33
N LEU A 152 -10.32 -1.61 -3.39
CA LEU A 152 -11.71 -1.20 -3.52
C LEU A 152 -11.87 0.28 -3.16
N ASP A 153 -12.78 0.95 -3.84
CA ASP A 153 -13.17 2.31 -3.48
C ASP A 153 -13.80 2.28 -2.08
N SER A 154 -13.50 3.30 -1.27
CA SER A 154 -14.08 3.48 0.06
C SER A 154 -15.61 3.53 0.01
N GLY A 155 -16.26 3.05 1.09
CA GLY A 155 -17.72 2.97 1.21
C GLY A 155 -18.26 1.55 1.06
N PHE A 156 -19.48 1.41 0.53
CA PHE A 156 -20.23 0.14 0.61
C PHE A 156 -19.53 -1.05 -0.09
N LYS A 157 -18.73 -0.80 -1.13
CA LYS A 157 -18.04 -1.88 -1.87
C LYS A 157 -16.97 -2.56 -1.02
N VAL A 158 -16.14 -1.79 -0.31
CA VAL A 158 -15.11 -2.35 0.57
C VAL A 158 -15.76 -2.99 1.79
N ASP A 159 -16.80 -2.40 2.37
CA ASP A 159 -17.50 -2.96 3.52
C ASP A 159 -18.11 -4.32 3.18
N HIS A 160 -18.83 -4.42 2.06
CA HIS A 160 -19.44 -5.67 1.63
C HIS A 160 -18.38 -6.75 1.32
N ALA A 161 -17.31 -6.41 0.58
CA ALA A 161 -16.24 -7.36 0.30
C ALA A 161 -15.54 -7.83 1.58
N TRP A 162 -15.33 -6.91 2.53
CA TRP A 162 -14.76 -7.20 3.83
C TRP A 162 -15.63 -8.15 4.64
N GLU A 163 -16.92 -7.88 4.79
CA GLU A 163 -17.86 -8.77 5.47
C GLU A 163 -17.85 -10.18 4.88
N CYS A 164 -17.83 -10.29 3.55
CA CYS A 164 -17.77 -11.57 2.85
C CYS A 164 -16.53 -12.40 3.22
N VAL A 165 -15.33 -11.81 3.13
CA VAL A 165 -14.08 -12.55 3.42
C VAL A 165 -13.85 -12.73 4.92
N ALA A 166 -14.31 -11.81 5.75
CA ALA A 166 -14.28 -11.92 7.20
C ALA A 166 -15.15 -13.09 7.69
N ARG A 167 -16.38 -13.24 7.17
CA ARG A 167 -17.25 -14.41 7.44
C ARG A 167 -16.56 -15.72 7.02
N ALA A 168 -15.97 -15.75 5.82
CA ALA A 168 -15.24 -16.93 5.36
C ALA A 168 -14.04 -17.29 6.25
N THR A 169 -13.40 -16.28 6.86
CA THR A 169 -12.30 -16.45 7.81
C THR A 169 -12.78 -17.05 9.13
N VAL A 170 -13.87 -16.54 9.71
CA VAL A 170 -14.50 -17.10 10.93
C VAL A 170 -14.98 -18.54 10.71
N GLU A 171 -15.41 -18.87 9.49
CA GLU A 171 -15.78 -20.23 9.08
C GLU A 171 -14.58 -21.17 8.85
N GLY A 172 -13.34 -20.69 8.98
CA GLY A 172 -12.12 -21.49 8.80
C GLY A 172 -11.76 -21.78 7.34
N LYS A 173 -12.34 -21.04 6.37
CA LYS A 173 -12.01 -21.19 4.95
C LYS A 173 -10.78 -20.38 4.55
N ILE A 174 -10.47 -19.31 5.29
CA ILE A 174 -9.30 -18.45 5.13
C ILE A 174 -8.57 -18.39 6.48
N SER A 175 -7.23 -18.42 6.47
CA SER A 175 -6.41 -18.39 7.69
C SER A 175 -6.56 -17.04 8.41
N SER A 176 -6.32 -15.95 7.70
CA SER A 176 -6.54 -14.60 8.22
C SER A 176 -6.84 -13.59 7.10
N VAL A 177 -7.51 -12.51 7.47
CA VAL A 177 -7.75 -11.35 6.60
C VAL A 177 -7.47 -10.06 7.35
N LYS A 178 -6.99 -9.03 6.64
CA LYS A 178 -6.91 -7.66 7.17
C LYS A 178 -7.34 -6.65 6.13
N VAL A 179 -7.90 -5.53 6.56
CA VAL A 179 -8.32 -4.43 5.70
C VAL A 179 -7.79 -3.10 6.25
N SER A 180 -7.34 -2.24 5.34
CA SER A 180 -6.86 -0.92 5.70
C SER A 180 -8.04 -0.05 6.16
N PRO A 181 -7.89 0.75 7.24
CA PRO A 181 -8.90 1.73 7.60
C PRO A 181 -9.03 2.83 6.53
N TYR A 182 -10.10 3.61 6.62
CA TYR A 182 -10.34 4.75 5.74
C TYR A 182 -9.32 5.86 6.00
N ASN A 183 -8.73 6.40 4.94
CA ASN A 183 -7.82 7.54 5.02
C ASN A 183 -8.49 8.76 4.35
N PRO A 184 -9.02 9.74 5.12
CA PRO A 184 -9.66 10.92 4.55
C PRO A 184 -8.68 11.88 3.84
N LYS A 185 -7.37 11.70 4.04
CA LYS A 185 -6.32 12.53 3.44
C LYS A 185 -5.80 11.96 2.11
N SER A 186 -6.40 10.88 1.61
CA SER A 186 -5.95 10.20 0.41
C SER A 186 -7.14 9.66 -0.38
N ASP A 187 -7.12 9.85 -1.68
CA ASP A 187 -8.06 9.21 -2.60
C ASP A 187 -7.66 7.76 -2.95
N ALA A 188 -6.64 7.22 -2.27
CA ALA A 188 -6.21 5.84 -2.47
C ALA A 188 -7.32 4.85 -2.07
N LYS A 189 -7.45 3.80 -2.87
CA LYS A 189 -8.34 2.68 -2.58
C LYS A 189 -7.95 1.99 -1.27
N GLN A 190 -8.96 1.59 -0.50
CA GLN A 190 -8.74 0.68 0.63
C GLN A 190 -8.35 -0.70 0.11
N VAL A 191 -7.47 -1.37 0.85
CA VAL A 191 -6.96 -2.70 0.49
C VAL A 191 -7.40 -3.74 1.51
N ILE A 192 -8.01 -4.82 1.02
CA ILE A 192 -8.23 -6.06 1.79
C ILE A 192 -7.15 -7.05 1.40
N CYS A 193 -6.52 -7.67 2.39
CA CYS A 193 -5.52 -8.72 2.25
C CYS A 193 -6.09 -10.03 2.81
N ALA A 194 -6.07 -11.10 2.03
CA ALA A 194 -6.40 -12.45 2.47
C ALA A 194 -5.17 -13.35 2.35
N TYR A 195 -4.87 -14.13 3.41
CA TYR A 195 -3.59 -14.84 3.53
C TYR A 195 -3.70 -16.36 3.37
N ASN A 196 -2.64 -16.94 2.80
CA ASN A 196 -2.29 -18.36 2.92
C ASN A 196 -0.86 -18.52 3.45
N GLU A 197 -0.53 -19.75 3.84
CA GLU A 197 0.67 -20.07 4.60
C GLU A 197 1.91 -20.19 3.72
N ASN A 198 1.77 -20.68 2.48
CA ASN A 198 2.91 -20.89 1.58
C ASN A 198 2.67 -20.34 0.16
N PHE A 199 3.31 -19.23 -0.19
CA PHE A 199 3.23 -18.64 -1.54
C PHE A 199 3.93 -19.48 -2.62
N THR A 200 4.79 -20.41 -2.23
CA THR A 200 5.50 -21.28 -3.18
C THR A 200 4.67 -22.50 -3.59
N ASP A 201 3.60 -22.80 -2.85
CA ASP A 201 2.60 -23.78 -3.22
C ASP A 201 1.51 -23.11 -4.07
N GLU A 202 1.59 -23.33 -5.39
CA GLU A 202 0.63 -22.76 -6.34
C GLU A 202 -0.81 -23.22 -6.04
N SER A 203 -0.99 -24.45 -5.56
CA SER A 203 -2.32 -24.98 -5.25
C SER A 203 -2.97 -24.25 -4.07
N GLU A 204 -2.20 -23.86 -3.06
CA GLU A 204 -2.69 -23.03 -1.96
C GLU A 204 -3.14 -21.66 -2.43
N VAL A 205 -2.35 -21.04 -3.31
CA VAL A 205 -2.65 -19.71 -3.87
C VAL A 205 -3.94 -19.74 -4.69
N MET A 206 -4.13 -20.76 -5.55
CA MET A 206 -5.34 -20.93 -6.37
C MET A 206 -6.56 -21.30 -5.52
N ARG A 207 -6.36 -22.12 -4.48
CA ARG A 207 -7.42 -22.45 -3.51
C ARG A 207 -7.91 -21.20 -2.79
N LEU A 208 -7.01 -20.32 -2.38
CA LEU A 208 -7.39 -19.07 -1.72
C LEU A 208 -8.17 -18.13 -2.68
N ASP A 209 -7.76 -18.00 -3.95
CA ASP A 209 -8.55 -17.26 -4.95
C ASP A 209 -9.96 -17.84 -5.04
N SER A 210 -10.08 -19.16 -5.21
CA SER A 210 -11.35 -19.86 -5.33
C SER A 210 -12.27 -19.62 -4.12
N VAL A 211 -11.70 -19.63 -2.91
CA VAL A 211 -12.43 -19.30 -1.68
C VAL A 211 -12.92 -17.85 -1.70
N ILE A 212 -12.09 -16.89 -2.08
CA ILE A 212 -12.47 -15.47 -2.19
C ILE A 212 -13.58 -15.29 -3.24
N ARG A 213 -13.48 -15.95 -4.40
CA ARG A 213 -14.53 -15.88 -5.44
C ARG A 213 -15.85 -16.48 -4.96
N ALA A 214 -15.80 -17.57 -4.19
CA ALA A 214 -16.98 -18.22 -3.64
C ALA A 214 -17.73 -17.33 -2.63
N THR A 215 -17.08 -16.32 -2.04
CA THR A 215 -17.77 -15.32 -1.20
C THR A 215 -18.49 -14.24 -2.01
N GLY A 216 -18.37 -14.26 -3.35
CA GLY A 216 -18.99 -13.27 -4.24
C GLY A 216 -18.07 -12.10 -4.64
N VAL A 217 -16.80 -12.09 -4.24
CA VAL A 217 -15.84 -11.04 -4.60
C VAL A 217 -15.38 -11.20 -6.06
N LYS A 218 -15.59 -10.16 -6.86
CA LYS A 218 -15.32 -10.16 -8.32
C LYS A 218 -14.31 -9.11 -8.77
N CYS A 219 -13.79 -8.29 -7.87
CA CYS A 219 -12.75 -7.32 -8.22
C CYS A 219 -11.46 -8.03 -8.67
N PRO A 220 -10.58 -7.35 -9.43
CA PRO A 220 -9.26 -7.88 -9.73
C PRO A 220 -8.49 -8.16 -8.44
N LEU A 221 -7.81 -9.30 -8.38
CA LEU A 221 -6.93 -9.65 -7.27
C LEU A 221 -5.49 -9.62 -7.75
N SER A 222 -4.59 -9.20 -6.87
CA SER A 222 -3.14 -9.29 -7.10
C SER A 222 -2.46 -9.98 -5.95
N TYR A 223 -1.61 -10.96 -6.22
CA TYR A 223 -0.97 -11.75 -5.17
C TYR A 223 0.43 -11.21 -4.86
N LYS A 224 0.70 -10.91 -3.59
CA LYS A 224 2.00 -10.43 -3.09
C LYS A 224 2.56 -11.39 -2.04
N PRO A 225 3.77 -11.95 -2.24
CA PRO A 225 4.50 -12.68 -1.19
C PRO A 225 4.89 -11.75 -0.05
N ASP A 226 4.86 -12.23 1.20
CA ASP A 226 5.23 -11.39 2.35
C ASP A 226 6.71 -11.00 2.35
N VAL A 227 7.58 -11.88 1.83
CA VAL A 227 8.99 -11.55 1.61
C VAL A 227 9.17 -10.25 0.82
N TYR A 228 8.29 -9.92 -0.14
CA TYR A 228 8.38 -8.64 -0.85
C TYR A 228 8.05 -7.45 0.04
N SER A 229 7.10 -7.60 0.98
CA SER A 229 6.77 -6.54 1.93
C SER A 229 7.91 -6.33 2.92
N TYR A 230 8.47 -7.40 3.49
CA TYR A 230 9.58 -7.33 4.43
C TYR A 230 10.87 -6.78 3.84
N LEU A 231 11.12 -7.03 2.55
CA LEU A 231 12.30 -6.54 1.83
C LEU A 231 12.10 -5.17 1.15
N GLY A 232 10.95 -4.51 1.36
CA GLY A 232 10.67 -3.18 0.78
C GLY A 232 10.44 -3.19 -0.74
N ILE A 233 10.07 -4.34 -1.32
CA ILE A 233 9.76 -4.48 -2.75
C ILE A 233 8.31 -4.04 -2.98
N TYR A 234 8.15 -2.76 -3.30
CA TYR A 234 6.87 -2.14 -3.68
C TYR A 234 6.89 -1.69 -5.14
N ARG A 235 5.82 -1.03 -5.59
CA ARG A 235 5.77 -0.42 -6.92
C ARG A 235 6.92 0.60 -7.06
N ASN A 236 7.45 0.75 -8.27
CA ASN A 236 8.55 1.66 -8.60
C ASN A 236 9.88 1.37 -7.87
N ASN A 237 10.11 0.15 -7.39
CA ASN A 237 11.39 -0.25 -6.81
C ASN A 237 12.55 -0.17 -7.83
N ARG A 238 13.76 0.04 -7.31
CA ARG A 238 15.00 0.18 -8.11
C ARG A 238 15.36 -1.04 -8.96
N TRP A 239 14.89 -2.23 -8.59
CA TRP A 239 15.17 -3.48 -9.32
C TRP A 239 14.17 -3.75 -10.45
N LYS A 240 13.18 -2.88 -10.64
CA LYS A 240 12.10 -3.02 -11.64
C LYS A 240 11.34 -4.35 -11.52
N MET A 241 11.37 -4.96 -10.33
CA MET A 241 10.61 -6.17 -10.05
C MET A 241 9.12 -5.84 -9.95
N CYS A 242 8.28 -6.70 -10.49
CA CYS A 242 6.85 -6.59 -10.22
C CYS A 242 6.58 -6.93 -8.75
N PRO A 243 5.88 -6.07 -7.98
CA PRO A 243 5.61 -6.31 -6.56
C PRO A 243 4.51 -7.36 -6.33
N THR A 244 4.01 -8.01 -7.38
CA THR A 244 3.00 -9.06 -7.33
C THR A 244 3.38 -10.19 -8.29
N ILE A 245 3.11 -11.44 -7.92
CA ILE A 245 3.52 -12.63 -8.67
C ILE A 245 2.36 -13.37 -9.35
N TYR A 246 1.12 -13.13 -8.92
CA TYR A 246 -0.09 -13.56 -9.64
C TYR A 246 -1.06 -12.39 -9.81
N GLU A 247 -1.85 -12.43 -10.87
CA GLU A 247 -3.02 -11.59 -11.08
C GLU A 247 -4.22 -12.50 -11.37
N SER A 248 -5.36 -12.22 -10.77
CA SER A 248 -6.61 -12.95 -11.00
C SER A 248 -7.70 -11.99 -11.44
N LYS A 249 -8.28 -12.26 -12.61
CA LYS A 249 -9.41 -11.51 -13.18
C LYS A 249 -10.63 -12.41 -13.22
N PHE A 250 -11.72 -11.97 -12.61
CA PHE A 250 -12.98 -12.71 -12.66
C PHE A 250 -13.65 -12.49 -14.02
N ASP A 251 -13.91 -13.56 -14.75
CA ASP A 251 -14.59 -13.48 -16.05
C ASP A 251 -16.11 -13.67 -15.87
N LEU A 252 -16.83 -12.60 -16.20
CA LEU A 252 -18.29 -12.53 -16.13
C LEU A 252 -18.98 -13.19 -17.33
N GLU A 253 -18.27 -13.31 -18.45
CA GLU A 253 -18.73 -13.75 -19.77
C GLU A 253 -18.50 -15.26 -19.97
N CYS A 254 -17.47 -15.85 -19.38
CA CYS A 254 -17.24 -17.29 -19.48
C CYS A 254 -18.30 -18.13 -18.76
N VAL A 255 -18.56 -19.32 -19.31
CA VAL A 255 -19.49 -20.31 -18.75
C VAL A 255 -18.78 -21.68 -18.65
N PRO A 256 -18.67 -22.27 -17.45
CA PRO A 256 -19.01 -21.69 -16.14
C PRO A 256 -18.07 -20.52 -15.80
N ARG A 257 -18.61 -19.52 -15.07
CA ARG A 257 -17.85 -18.35 -14.61
C ARG A 257 -16.66 -18.79 -13.76
N ARG A 258 -15.48 -18.27 -14.09
CA ARG A 258 -14.22 -18.59 -13.39
C ARG A 258 -13.27 -17.40 -13.36
N SER A 259 -12.23 -17.51 -12.54
CA SER A 259 -11.08 -16.61 -12.61
C SER A 259 -10.17 -17.02 -13.77
N HIS A 260 -9.58 -16.04 -14.44
CA HIS A 260 -8.35 -16.21 -15.23
C HIS A 260 -7.19 -15.75 -14.38
N ILE A 261 -6.29 -16.67 -14.05
CA ILE A 261 -5.14 -16.39 -13.18
C ILE A 261 -3.86 -16.47 -13.99
N ILE A 262 -3.09 -15.39 -14.00
CA ILE A 262 -1.81 -15.30 -14.68
C ILE A 262 -0.69 -15.30 -13.64
N ASN A 263 0.27 -16.21 -13.79
CA ASN A 263 1.55 -16.16 -13.10
C ASN A 263 2.43 -15.12 -13.80
N LYS A 264 2.71 -14.00 -13.12
CA LYS A 264 3.44 -12.85 -13.66
C LYS A 264 4.94 -13.06 -13.75
N VAL A 265 5.45 -14.13 -13.13
CA VAL A 265 6.86 -14.52 -13.23
C VAL A 265 7.10 -15.30 -14.52
N THR A 266 6.21 -16.24 -14.85
CA THR A 266 6.33 -17.12 -16.03
C THR A 266 5.54 -16.61 -17.24
N ASN A 267 4.62 -15.67 -17.05
CA ASN A 267 3.62 -15.21 -18.02
C ASN A 267 2.70 -16.34 -18.52
N LEU A 268 2.42 -17.34 -17.68
CA LEU A 268 1.54 -18.45 -18.00
C LEU A 268 0.21 -18.32 -17.25
N GLU A 269 -0.87 -18.75 -17.88
CA GLU A 269 -2.16 -18.97 -17.22
C GLU A 269 -2.11 -20.26 -16.40
N VAL A 270 -2.69 -20.25 -15.20
CA VAL A 270 -2.62 -21.36 -14.22
C VAL A 270 -4.00 -21.92 -13.85
N THR A 271 -5.04 -21.55 -14.60
CA THR A 271 -6.45 -21.96 -14.40
C THR A 271 -7.14 -22.34 -15.70
#